data_AF-A0A6J1NQ99-F1
#
_entry.id   AF-A0A6J1NQ99-F1
#
_cell.length_a   1.000
_cell.length_b   1.000
_cell.length_c   1.000
_cell.angle_alpha   90.00
_cell.angle_beta   90.00
_cell.angle_gamma   90.00
#
_symmetry.space_group_name_H-M   'P 1'
#
loop_
_entity.id
_entity.type
_entity.pdbx_description
1 polymer ?
#
loop_
_entity_poly.entity_id
_entity_poly.type
_entity_poly.pdbx_seq_one_letter_code
_entity_poly.pdbx_strand_id
1 'polypeptide(L)'
;MQVFGSLAIVAVWCITALSALQMSDVQLERTLADRGTMQRHIRCALGEGPCDPVGVRLRTLAPLVLRGSCPQCSAQETHQIRRTLAFVQRNYPWEWAKITFYVLVLCTLAATTYAADTRPAVSDTALEDALNDKRFIQRQLKCALGEAPCDPIGKRLKTLAPLVLRGACPQCSTQETQQIQRTLSYVQRNYPQQWAKLVRQYSG
;
A
#
# COMPACT_ATOMS: atom_id res chain seq x y z
N MET A 1 -19.46 26.71 -35.24
CA MET A 1 -19.59 26.60 -33.76
C MET A 1 -19.67 25.12 -33.31
N GLN A 2 -18.74 24.25 -33.72
CA GLN A 2 -18.79 22.80 -33.46
C GLN A 2 -17.60 22.25 -32.63
N VAL A 3 -16.65 23.09 -32.23
CA VAL A 3 -15.40 22.63 -31.58
C VAL A 3 -15.53 22.50 -30.05
N PHE A 4 -16.51 23.18 -29.43
CA PHE A 4 -16.73 23.15 -27.98
C PHE A 4 -17.41 21.86 -27.49
N GLY A 5 -18.19 21.18 -28.34
CA GLY A 5 -18.88 19.94 -27.96
C GLY A 5 -17.92 18.76 -27.73
N SER A 6 -16.88 18.65 -28.54
CA SER A 6 -15.88 17.59 -28.47
C SER A 6 -14.96 17.67 -27.24
N LEU A 7 -14.58 18.88 -26.81
CA LEU A 7 -13.78 19.09 -25.59
C LEU A 7 -14.56 18.74 -24.32
N ALA A 8 -15.85 19.08 -24.27
CA ALA A 8 -16.72 18.73 -23.14
C ALA A 8 -16.95 17.21 -23.05
N ILE A 9 -17.14 16.53 -24.19
CA ILE A 9 -17.30 15.07 -24.22
C ILE A 9 -16.01 14.36 -23.82
N VAL A 10 -14.85 14.81 -24.29
CA VAL A 10 -13.54 14.24 -23.88
C VAL A 10 -13.26 14.51 -22.40
N ALA A 11 -13.59 15.70 -21.89
CA ALA A 11 -13.43 16.01 -20.46
C ALA A 11 -14.39 15.18 -19.59
N VAL A 12 -15.66 15.03 -19.97
CA VAL A 12 -16.63 14.19 -19.27
C VAL A 12 -16.23 12.72 -19.34
N TRP A 13 -15.75 12.24 -20.49
CA TRP A 13 -15.23 10.88 -20.64
C TRP A 13 -13.96 10.65 -19.81
N CYS A 14 -13.05 11.63 -19.74
CA CYS A 14 -11.90 11.61 -18.83
C CYS A 14 -12.33 11.61 -17.36
N ILE A 15 -13.34 12.40 -16.98
CA ILE A 15 -13.87 12.46 -15.62
C ILE A 15 -14.57 11.14 -15.26
N THR A 16 -15.35 10.54 -16.16
CA THR A 16 -15.99 9.23 -15.96
C THR A 16 -14.99 8.08 -16.00
N ALA A 17 -13.92 8.17 -16.80
CA ALA A 17 -12.86 7.16 -16.85
C ALA A 17 -11.96 7.21 -15.61
N LEU A 18 -11.70 8.39 -15.03
CA LEU A 18 -11.04 8.51 -13.72
C LEU A 18 -11.90 7.93 -12.59
N SER A 19 -13.24 8.01 -12.70
CA SER A 19 -14.19 7.43 -11.73
C SER A 19 -14.25 5.89 -11.76
N ALA A 20 -13.83 5.27 -12.88
CA ALA A 20 -13.94 3.82 -13.09
C ALA A 20 -12.92 2.99 -12.27
N LEU A 21 -11.99 3.63 -11.56
CA LEU A 21 -10.97 2.98 -10.71
C LEU A 21 -11.34 2.92 -9.22
N GLN A 22 -12.50 3.48 -8.82
CA GLN A 22 -12.99 3.37 -7.43
C GLN A 22 -14.01 2.25 -7.32
N MET A 23 -13.76 1.31 -6.40
CA MET A 23 -14.67 0.23 -6.09
C MET A 23 -16.02 0.79 -5.63
N SER A 24 -17.13 0.33 -6.19
CA SER A 24 -18.48 0.72 -5.76
C SER A 24 -18.91 0.01 -4.48
N ASP A 25 -19.90 0.56 -3.77
CA ASP A 25 -20.42 -0.07 -2.54
C ASP A 25 -21.08 -1.43 -2.83
N VAL A 26 -21.70 -1.61 -3.99
CA VAL A 26 -22.24 -2.92 -4.41
C VAL A 26 -21.11 -3.95 -4.60
N GLN A 27 -19.98 -3.53 -5.18
CA GLN A 27 -18.81 -4.40 -5.30
C GLN A 27 -18.22 -4.72 -3.92
N LEU A 28 -18.19 -3.76 -3.00
CA LEU A 28 -17.77 -4.00 -1.61
C LEU A 28 -18.63 -5.08 -0.96
N GLU A 29 -19.96 -4.96 -1.02
CA GLU A 29 -20.87 -5.95 -0.41
C GLU A 29 -20.66 -7.36 -0.97
N ARG A 30 -20.45 -7.50 -2.29
CA ARG A 30 -20.14 -8.79 -2.90
C ARG A 30 -18.83 -9.37 -2.38
N THR A 31 -17.80 -8.55 -2.21
CA THR A 31 -16.52 -8.97 -1.64
C THR A 31 -16.67 -9.37 -0.17
N LEU A 32 -17.41 -8.60 0.63
CA LEU A 32 -17.66 -8.92 2.04
C LEU A 32 -18.44 -10.23 2.20
N ALA A 33 -19.41 -10.51 1.32
CA ALA A 33 -20.20 -11.73 1.33
C ALA A 33 -19.40 -12.99 0.93
N ASP A 34 -18.32 -12.84 0.16
CA ASP A 34 -17.44 -13.96 -0.20
C ASP A 34 -16.46 -14.28 0.94
N ARG A 35 -16.81 -15.31 1.71
CA ARG A 35 -16.01 -15.80 2.83
C ARG A 35 -14.57 -16.16 2.42
N GLY A 36 -14.38 -16.78 1.25
CA GLY A 36 -13.07 -17.23 0.79
C GLY A 36 -12.17 -16.04 0.43
N THR A 37 -12.75 -15.03 -0.22
CA THR A 37 -12.05 -13.77 -0.53
C THR A 37 -11.71 -13.00 0.74
N MET A 38 -12.65 -12.82 1.66
CA MET A 38 -12.39 -12.12 2.92
C MET A 38 -11.33 -12.81 3.78
N GLN A 39 -11.32 -14.14 3.87
CA GLN A 39 -10.26 -14.85 4.60
C GLN A 39 -8.88 -14.63 3.97
N ARG A 40 -8.77 -14.61 2.63
CA ARG A 40 -7.51 -14.27 1.96
C ARG A 40 -7.09 -12.83 2.25
N HIS A 41 -8.02 -11.87 2.23
CA HIS A 41 -7.73 -10.47 2.55
C HIS A 41 -7.31 -10.27 4.01
N ILE A 42 -7.93 -10.98 4.96
CA ILE A 42 -7.54 -10.94 6.38
C ILE A 42 -6.13 -11.51 6.57
N ARG A 43 -5.81 -12.67 5.96
CA ARG A 43 -4.47 -13.25 6.02
C ARG A 43 -3.43 -12.32 5.37
N CYS A 44 -3.73 -11.74 4.21
CA CYS A 44 -2.89 -10.73 3.58
C CYS A 44 -2.61 -9.54 4.51
N ALA A 45 -3.64 -9.02 5.21
CA ALA A 45 -3.50 -7.92 6.16
C ALA A 45 -2.60 -8.29 7.35
N LEU A 46 -2.64 -9.55 7.78
CA LEU A 46 -1.75 -10.12 8.81
C LEU A 46 -0.32 -10.42 8.32
N GLY A 47 -0.04 -10.27 7.02
CA GLY A 47 1.24 -10.67 6.45
C GLY A 47 1.36 -12.17 6.18
N GLU A 48 0.24 -12.88 6.24
CA GLU A 48 0.14 -14.31 5.99
C GLU A 48 -0.34 -14.54 4.55
N GLY A 49 0.52 -15.07 3.68
CA GLY A 49 0.13 -15.44 2.31
C GLY A 49 0.02 -14.27 1.31
N PRO A 50 -0.52 -14.54 0.11
CA PRO A 50 -0.52 -13.61 -1.01
C PRO A 50 -1.58 -12.51 -0.85
N CYS A 51 -1.31 -11.36 -1.46
CA CYS A 51 -2.24 -10.24 -1.54
C CYS A 51 -2.62 -9.96 -3.00
N ASP A 52 -3.91 -9.82 -3.27
CA ASP A 52 -4.45 -9.23 -4.48
C ASP A 52 -4.56 -7.69 -4.32
N PRO A 53 -4.89 -6.92 -5.36
CA PRO A 53 -4.96 -5.45 -5.26
C PRO A 53 -5.92 -4.94 -4.18
N VAL A 54 -7.07 -5.59 -4.00
CA VAL A 54 -8.05 -5.24 -2.95
C VAL A 54 -7.48 -5.52 -1.56
N GLY A 55 -6.85 -6.67 -1.36
CA GLY A 55 -6.18 -7.01 -0.10
C GLY A 55 -5.01 -6.07 0.22
N VAL A 56 -4.22 -5.66 -0.78
CA VAL A 56 -3.18 -4.64 -0.63
C VAL A 56 -3.78 -3.33 -0.14
N ARG A 57 -4.84 -2.85 -0.78
CA ARG A 57 -5.54 -1.62 -0.39
C ARG A 57 -6.06 -1.70 1.05
N LEU A 58 -6.70 -2.80 1.43
CA LEU A 58 -7.16 -3.03 2.79
C LEU A 58 -6.00 -3.01 3.79
N ARG A 59 -4.92 -3.77 3.52
CA ARG A 59 -3.72 -3.84 4.36
C ARG A 59 -3.06 -2.47 4.55
N THR A 60 -3.04 -1.64 3.51
CA THR A 60 -2.40 -0.33 3.55
C THR A 60 -3.25 0.71 4.27
N LEU A 61 -4.56 0.75 4.03
CA LEU A 61 -5.43 1.82 4.53
C LEU A 61 -6.03 1.53 5.90
N ALA A 62 -6.28 0.26 6.25
CA ALA A 62 -6.90 -0.10 7.52
C ALA A 62 -6.16 0.43 8.75
N PRO A 63 -4.82 0.33 8.87
CA PRO A 63 -4.10 0.86 10.03
C PRO A 63 -4.23 2.40 10.17
N LEU A 64 -4.29 3.12 9.06
CA LEU A 64 -4.41 4.57 9.03
C LEU A 64 -5.82 4.99 9.50
N VAL A 65 -6.84 4.32 8.98
CA VAL A 65 -8.24 4.53 9.40
C VAL A 65 -8.45 4.18 10.87
N LEU A 66 -7.85 3.09 11.36
CA LEU A 66 -7.91 2.68 12.78
C LEU A 66 -7.23 3.70 13.71
N ARG A 67 -6.16 4.36 13.27
CA ARG A 67 -5.52 5.46 14.02
C ARG A 67 -6.31 6.77 13.99
N GLY A 68 -7.44 6.82 13.29
CA GLY A 68 -8.30 8.00 13.21
C GLY A 68 -7.91 9.02 12.14
N SER A 69 -6.83 8.81 11.38
CA SER A 69 -6.41 9.73 10.30
C SER A 69 -5.88 8.99 9.08
N CYS A 70 -6.44 9.29 7.91
CA CYS A 70 -5.95 8.81 6.62
C CYS A 70 -5.89 9.97 5.62
N PRO A 71 -4.81 10.79 5.64
CA PRO A 71 -4.71 11.97 4.77
C PRO A 71 -4.68 11.62 3.27
N GLN A 72 -4.30 10.39 2.93
CA GLN A 72 -4.26 9.88 1.55
C GLN A 72 -5.51 9.09 1.13
N CYS A 73 -6.54 9.01 1.97
CA CYS A 73 -7.81 8.36 1.62
C CYS A 73 -8.82 9.40 1.09
N SER A 74 -9.55 9.04 0.05
CA SER A 74 -10.82 9.67 -0.30
C SER A 74 -11.89 9.42 0.77
N ALA A 75 -12.97 10.22 0.75
CA ALA A 75 -14.11 10.00 1.63
C ALA A 75 -14.73 8.61 1.44
N GLN A 76 -14.82 8.15 0.18
CA GLN A 76 -15.32 6.82 -0.16
C GLN A 76 -14.40 5.71 0.37
N GLU A 77 -13.08 5.82 0.21
CA GLU A 77 -12.14 4.85 0.78
C GLU A 77 -12.26 4.75 2.29
N THR A 78 -12.33 5.90 2.97
CA THR A 78 -12.49 5.93 4.43
C THR A 78 -13.78 5.23 4.84
N HIS A 79 -14.88 5.49 4.14
CA HIS A 79 -16.17 4.84 4.39
C HIS A 79 -16.09 3.32 4.18
N GLN A 80 -15.55 2.87 3.04
CA GLN A 80 -15.46 1.46 2.68
C GLN A 80 -14.54 0.68 3.62
N ILE A 81 -13.40 1.26 4.01
CA ILE A 81 -12.49 0.65 4.98
C ILE A 81 -13.17 0.56 6.36
N ARG A 82 -13.89 1.59 6.81
CA ARG A 82 -14.65 1.53 8.07
C ARG A 82 -15.72 0.44 8.05
N ARG A 83 -16.48 0.31 6.95
CA ARG A 83 -17.47 -0.76 6.80
C ARG A 83 -16.82 -2.13 6.79
N THR A 84 -15.70 -2.29 6.09
CA THR A 84 -14.94 -3.55 6.05
C THR A 84 -14.44 -3.92 7.46
N LEU A 85 -13.88 -2.97 8.21
CA LEU A 85 -13.43 -3.19 9.58
C LEU A 85 -14.58 -3.61 10.49
N ALA A 86 -15.73 -2.93 10.44
CA ALA A 86 -16.91 -3.29 11.20
C ALA A 86 -17.47 -4.68 10.83
N PHE A 87 -17.43 -5.02 9.54
CA PHE A 87 -17.84 -6.34 9.05
C PHE A 87 -16.91 -7.45 9.57
N VAL A 88 -15.60 -7.23 9.52
CA VAL A 88 -14.60 -8.20 10.04
C VAL A 88 -14.76 -8.37 11.54
N GLN A 89 -14.92 -7.29 12.30
CA GLN A 89 -15.19 -7.32 13.74
C GLN A 89 -16.41 -8.18 14.10
N ARG A 90 -17.47 -8.11 13.29
CA ARG A 90 -18.73 -8.80 13.56
C ARG A 90 -18.75 -10.26 13.10
N ASN A 91 -18.11 -10.56 11.96
CA ASN A 91 -18.23 -11.88 11.30
C ASN A 91 -16.97 -12.77 11.46
N TYR A 92 -15.82 -12.21 11.83
CA TYR A 92 -14.55 -12.91 12.01
C TYR A 92 -13.93 -12.60 13.38
N PRO A 93 -14.63 -12.90 14.48
CA PRO A 93 -14.23 -12.48 15.83
C PRO A 93 -12.91 -13.12 16.28
N TRP A 94 -12.60 -14.34 15.83
CA TRP A 94 -11.37 -15.03 16.21
C TRP A 94 -10.14 -14.43 15.53
N GLU A 95 -10.23 -14.15 14.24
CA GLU A 95 -9.19 -13.46 13.48
C GLU A 95 -9.00 -12.02 13.99
N TRP A 96 -10.11 -11.34 14.29
CA TRP A 96 -10.07 -10.02 14.93
C TRP A 96 -9.41 -10.06 16.30
N ALA A 97 -9.75 -11.04 17.13
CA ALA A 97 -9.14 -11.22 18.45
C ALA A 97 -7.63 -11.46 18.36
N LYS A 98 -7.15 -12.22 17.36
CA LYS A 98 -5.71 -12.38 17.10
C LYS A 98 -5.04 -11.05 16.80
N ILE A 99 -5.65 -10.22 15.94
CA ILE A 99 -5.13 -8.88 15.62
C ILE A 99 -5.07 -8.03 16.87
N THR A 100 -6.16 -7.95 17.63
CA THR A 100 -6.22 -7.10 18.84
C THR A 100 -5.29 -7.59 19.92
N PHE A 101 -5.20 -8.91 20.14
CA PHE A 101 -4.30 -9.50 21.13
C PHE A 101 -2.84 -9.26 20.76
N TYR A 102 -2.47 -9.48 19.48
CA TYR A 102 -1.12 -9.21 18.99
C TYR A 102 -0.72 -7.74 19.19
N VAL A 103 -1.62 -6.80 18.86
CA VAL A 103 -1.39 -5.37 19.09
C VAL A 103 -1.27 -5.03 20.57
N LEU A 104 -2.16 -5.56 21.43
CA LEU A 104 -2.12 -5.32 22.87
C LEU A 104 -0.82 -5.84 23.51
N VAL A 105 -0.41 -7.07 23.17
CA VAL A 105 0.85 -7.67 23.65
C VAL A 105 2.06 -6.85 23.18
N LEU A 106 2.09 -6.43 21.91
CA LEU A 106 3.13 -5.53 21.39
C LEU A 106 3.16 -4.19 22.12
N CYS A 107 2.00 -3.60 22.41
CA CYS A 107 1.92 -2.33 23.16
C CYS A 107 2.43 -2.49 24.60
N THR A 108 2.13 -3.60 25.28
CA THR A 108 2.65 -3.85 26.64
C THR A 108 4.15 -4.12 26.67
N LEU A 109 4.69 -4.77 25.64
CA LEU A 109 6.14 -5.02 25.49
C LEU A 109 6.90 -3.76 25.07
N ALA A 110 6.29 -2.89 24.25
CA ALA A 110 6.87 -1.62 23.86
C ALA A 110 6.89 -0.60 25.02
N ALA A 111 5.99 -0.71 26.00
CA ALA A 111 5.98 0.17 27.17
C ALA A 111 7.24 0.04 28.05
N THR A 112 7.93 -1.12 28.01
CA THR A 112 9.20 -1.33 28.72
C THR A 112 10.43 -0.94 27.88
N THR A 113 10.25 -0.76 26.57
CA THR A 113 11.32 -0.37 25.65
C THR A 113 10.75 0.60 24.61
N TYR A 114 10.71 1.90 24.95
CA TYR A 114 10.52 2.96 23.96
C TYR A 114 11.78 3.04 23.10
N ALA A 115 11.99 2.06 22.22
CA ALA A 115 12.86 2.25 21.08
C ALA A 115 12.11 3.18 20.13
N ALA A 116 12.50 4.46 20.13
CA ALA A 116 12.19 5.32 19.00
C ALA A 116 12.58 4.55 17.73
N ASP A 117 11.72 4.54 16.70
CA ASP A 117 12.01 3.97 15.39
C ASP A 117 13.11 4.82 14.72
N THR A 118 14.34 4.76 15.25
CA THR A 118 15.52 5.43 14.75
C THR A 118 16.02 4.62 13.57
N ARG A 119 15.33 4.83 12.44
CA ARG A 119 15.81 4.35 11.15
C ARG A 119 17.16 5.00 10.90
N PRO A 120 18.23 4.23 10.62
CA PRO A 120 19.50 4.84 10.24
C PRO A 120 19.28 5.69 9.00
N ALA A 121 19.74 6.94 9.05
CA ALA A 121 19.71 7.82 7.90
C ALA A 121 20.58 7.22 6.79
N VAL A 122 20.07 7.22 5.56
CA VAL A 122 20.81 6.77 4.39
C VAL A 122 21.51 7.99 3.79
N SER A 123 22.84 7.94 3.64
CA SER A 123 23.57 8.99 2.93
C SER A 123 23.27 8.96 1.43
N ASP A 124 23.44 10.09 0.76
CA ASP A 124 23.24 10.15 -0.69
C ASP A 124 24.24 9.25 -1.45
N THR A 125 25.47 9.12 -0.94
CA THR A 125 26.47 8.18 -1.49
C THR A 125 26.04 6.72 -1.36
N ALA A 126 25.54 6.31 -0.20
CA ALA A 126 25.07 4.95 0.03
C ALA A 126 23.84 4.64 -0.84
N LEU A 127 22.98 5.64 -1.09
CA LEU A 127 21.87 5.50 -2.03
C LEU A 127 22.38 5.29 -3.46
N GLU A 128 23.34 6.09 -3.92
CA GLU A 128 23.92 5.97 -5.26
C GLU A 128 24.61 4.62 -5.47
N ASP A 129 25.40 4.17 -4.50
CA ASP A 129 26.04 2.85 -4.52
C ASP A 129 25.00 1.73 -4.64
N ALA A 130 23.91 1.82 -3.88
CA ALA A 130 22.82 0.86 -3.93
C ALA A 130 22.06 0.87 -5.27
N LEU A 131 21.85 2.06 -5.87
CA LEU A 131 21.23 2.19 -7.20
C LEU A 131 22.15 1.63 -8.31
N ASN A 132 23.47 1.79 -8.16
CA ASN A 132 24.45 1.29 -9.13
C ASN A 132 24.69 -0.22 -9.02
N ASP A 133 24.42 -0.85 -7.87
CA ASP A 133 24.44 -2.31 -7.73
C ASP A 133 23.20 -2.94 -8.40
N LYS A 134 23.37 -3.34 -9.66
CA LYS A 134 22.34 -4.04 -10.45
C LYS A 134 21.83 -5.31 -9.78
N ARG A 135 22.70 -6.06 -9.09
CA ARG A 135 22.30 -7.30 -8.41
C ARG A 135 21.44 -6.99 -7.19
N PHE A 136 21.79 -5.95 -6.44
CA PHE A 136 20.99 -5.45 -5.34
C PHE A 136 19.61 -5.01 -5.83
N ILE A 137 19.52 -4.12 -6.81
CA ILE A 137 18.23 -3.61 -7.32
C ILE A 137 17.35 -4.75 -7.85
N GLN A 138 17.90 -5.68 -8.63
CA GLN A 138 17.13 -6.82 -9.13
C GLN A 138 16.57 -7.70 -8.00
N ARG A 139 17.36 -7.93 -6.94
CA ARG A 139 16.89 -8.68 -5.75
C ARG A 139 15.76 -7.94 -5.05
N GLN A 140 15.88 -6.62 -4.86
CA GLN A 140 14.83 -5.82 -4.22
C GLN A 140 13.54 -5.79 -5.06
N LEU A 141 13.66 -5.65 -6.39
CA LEU A 141 12.52 -5.70 -7.31
C LEU A 141 11.82 -7.07 -7.29
N LYS A 142 12.57 -8.18 -7.30
CA LYS A 142 12.00 -9.53 -7.18
C LYS A 142 11.29 -9.73 -5.84
N CYS A 143 11.88 -9.27 -4.73
CA CYS A 143 11.21 -9.27 -3.42
C CYS A 143 9.89 -8.48 -3.45
N ALA A 144 9.93 -7.26 -4.00
CA ALA A 144 8.75 -6.40 -4.10
C ALA A 144 7.64 -7.04 -4.95
N LEU A 145 8.00 -7.77 -6.02
CA LEU A 145 7.05 -8.51 -6.85
C LEU A 145 6.62 -9.87 -6.26
N GLY A 146 7.23 -10.30 -5.15
CA GLY A 146 6.97 -11.62 -4.56
C GLY A 146 7.61 -12.78 -5.33
N GLU A 147 8.54 -12.49 -6.24
CA GLU A 147 9.28 -13.47 -7.05
C GLU A 147 10.52 -14.05 -6.31
N ALA A 148 10.90 -13.46 -5.18
CA ALA A 148 12.02 -13.89 -4.34
C ALA A 148 11.79 -13.56 -2.85
N PRO A 149 12.47 -14.24 -1.90
CA PRO A 149 12.43 -13.86 -0.50
C PRO A 149 13.01 -12.45 -0.29
N CYS A 150 12.48 -11.76 0.71
CA CYS A 150 12.88 -10.41 1.06
C CYS A 150 13.90 -10.40 2.21
N ASP A 151 14.97 -9.62 2.05
CA ASP A 151 15.85 -9.20 3.14
C ASP A 151 15.17 -8.08 3.97
N PRO A 152 15.76 -7.63 5.09
CA PRO A 152 15.14 -6.59 5.92
C PRO A 152 14.84 -5.30 5.16
N ILE A 153 15.71 -4.89 4.23
CA ILE A 153 15.53 -3.71 3.39
C ILE A 153 14.34 -3.92 2.44
N GLY A 154 14.31 -5.02 1.71
CA GLY A 154 13.22 -5.36 0.79
C GLY A 154 11.87 -5.49 1.48
N LYS A 155 11.82 -6.06 2.70
CA LYS A 155 10.59 -6.11 3.51
C LYS A 155 10.06 -4.71 3.80
N ARG A 156 10.94 -3.78 4.16
CA ARG A 156 10.59 -2.38 4.43
C ARG A 156 10.09 -1.68 3.16
N LEU A 157 10.83 -1.80 2.06
CA LEU A 157 10.44 -1.22 0.76
C LEU A 157 9.09 -1.75 0.29
N LYS A 158 8.88 -3.08 0.36
CA LYS A 158 7.63 -3.73 -0.01
C LYS A 158 6.43 -3.24 0.82
N THR A 159 6.66 -2.96 2.10
CA THR A 159 5.61 -2.44 2.99
C THR A 159 5.23 -0.99 2.66
N LEU A 160 6.21 -0.17 2.26
CA LEU A 160 6.00 1.25 1.94
C LEU A 160 5.54 1.48 0.49
N ALA A 161 5.83 0.55 -0.42
CA ALA A 161 5.54 0.68 -1.85
C ALA A 161 4.10 1.10 -2.18
N PRO A 162 3.03 0.54 -1.57
CA PRO A 162 1.66 0.97 -1.87
C PRO A 162 1.39 2.44 -1.56
N LEU A 163 1.96 2.97 -0.47
CA LEU A 163 1.78 4.38 -0.09
C LEU A 163 2.59 5.29 -1.01
N VAL A 164 3.86 4.94 -1.21
CA VAL A 164 4.80 5.72 -2.02
C VAL A 164 4.32 5.82 -3.47
N LEU A 165 3.78 4.75 -4.05
CA LEU A 165 3.26 4.74 -5.41
C LEU A 165 1.93 5.52 -5.55
N ARG A 166 1.21 5.77 -4.46
CA ARG A 166 0.08 6.71 -4.40
C ARG A 166 0.53 8.16 -4.19
N GLY A 167 1.84 8.41 -4.06
CA GLY A 167 2.39 9.74 -3.81
C GLY A 167 2.40 10.18 -2.35
N ALA A 168 2.22 9.26 -1.40
CA ALA A 168 2.18 9.57 0.02
C ALA A 168 3.23 8.78 0.81
N CYS A 169 3.87 9.43 1.78
CA CYS A 169 4.57 8.73 2.86
C CYS A 169 4.41 9.51 4.17
N PRO A 170 3.36 9.24 4.95
CA PRO A 170 3.07 10.00 6.18
C PRO A 170 4.08 9.75 7.31
N GLN A 171 5.07 8.87 7.10
CA GLN A 171 6.08 8.49 8.09
C GLN A 171 7.50 8.74 7.57
N CYS A 172 7.67 9.45 6.46
CA CYS A 172 8.97 9.74 5.85
C CYS A 172 9.45 11.15 6.20
N SER A 173 10.77 11.32 6.38
CA SER A 173 11.42 12.62 6.42
C SER A 173 11.45 13.29 5.03
N THR A 174 11.81 14.57 4.98
CA THR A 174 12.03 15.30 3.72
C THR A 174 13.15 14.67 2.89
N GLN A 175 14.25 14.26 3.55
CA GLN A 175 15.35 13.53 2.90
C GLN A 175 14.88 12.19 2.35
N GLU A 176 14.17 11.38 3.14
CA GLU A 176 13.63 10.09 2.70
C GLU A 176 12.70 10.27 1.48
N THR A 177 11.89 11.33 1.48
CA THR A 177 10.97 11.64 0.37
C THR A 177 11.74 11.93 -0.93
N GLN A 178 12.82 12.73 -0.87
CA GLN A 178 13.67 13.00 -2.03
C GLN A 178 14.39 11.74 -2.53
N GLN A 179 14.91 10.93 -1.62
CA GLN A 179 15.58 9.67 -1.94
C GLN A 179 14.63 8.65 -2.58
N ILE A 180 13.39 8.59 -2.09
CA ILE A 180 12.30 7.81 -2.70
C ILE A 180 12.06 8.28 -4.14
N GLN A 181 11.89 9.58 -4.37
CA GLN A 181 11.65 10.13 -5.72
C GLN A 181 12.81 9.81 -6.69
N ARG A 182 14.06 9.92 -6.23
CA ARG A 182 15.26 9.51 -7.01
C ARG A 182 15.21 8.01 -7.34
N THR A 183 14.91 7.17 -6.35
CA THR A 183 14.80 5.72 -6.52
C THR A 183 13.70 5.33 -7.51
N LEU A 184 12.50 5.91 -7.39
CA LEU A 184 11.40 5.67 -8.32
C LEU A 184 11.77 6.08 -9.75
N SER A 185 12.37 7.26 -9.91
CA SER A 185 12.83 7.75 -11.22
C SER A 185 13.88 6.82 -11.83
N TYR A 186 14.82 6.31 -11.03
CA TYR A 186 15.83 5.36 -11.47
C TYR A 186 15.21 4.03 -11.93
N VAL A 187 14.29 3.47 -11.14
CA VAL A 187 13.61 2.21 -11.48
C VAL A 187 12.75 2.36 -12.73
N GLN A 188 12.01 3.45 -12.86
CA GLN A 188 11.19 3.72 -14.04
C GLN A 188 12.02 3.79 -15.33
N ARG A 189 13.22 4.41 -15.29
CA ARG A 189 14.09 4.56 -16.45
C ARG A 189 14.86 3.27 -16.79
N ASN A 190 15.39 2.57 -15.79
CA ASN A 190 16.30 1.45 -16.00
C ASN A 190 15.63 0.06 -15.96
N TYR A 191 14.45 -0.04 -15.33
CA TYR A 191 13.70 -1.30 -15.13
C TYR A 191 12.21 -1.14 -15.47
N PRO A 192 11.85 -0.68 -16.70
CA PRO A 192 10.48 -0.30 -17.04
C PRO A 192 9.48 -1.47 -16.98
N GLN A 193 9.93 -2.70 -17.24
CA GLN A 193 9.06 -3.88 -17.15
C GLN A 193 8.68 -4.20 -15.70
N GLN A 194 9.66 -4.16 -14.80
CA GLN A 194 9.44 -4.38 -13.36
C GLN A 194 8.63 -3.23 -12.78
N TRP A 195 8.89 -1.99 -13.21
CA TRP A 195 8.10 -0.82 -12.85
C TRP A 195 6.61 -1.01 -13.19
N ALA A 196 6.29 -1.43 -14.42
CA ALA A 196 4.90 -1.69 -14.82
C ALA A 196 4.22 -2.76 -13.95
N LYS A 197 4.94 -3.84 -13.59
CA LYS A 197 4.42 -4.85 -12.66
C LYS A 197 4.17 -4.29 -11.26
N LEU A 198 5.10 -3.48 -10.73
CA LEU A 198 4.96 -2.85 -9.42
C LEU A 198 3.73 -1.93 -9.36
N VAL A 199 3.59 -1.06 -10.36
CA VAL A 199 2.41 -0.17 -10.49
C VAL A 199 1.13 -1.01 -10.53
N ARG A 200 1.09 -2.06 -11.37
CA ARG A 200 -0.08 -2.94 -11.44
C ARG A 200 -0.41 -3.63 -10.11
N GLN A 201 0.61 -4.00 -9.34
CA GLN A 201 0.43 -4.71 -8.07
C GLN A 201 -0.01 -3.81 -6.93
N TYR A 202 0.45 -2.55 -6.91
CA TYR A 202 0.36 -1.68 -5.73
C TYR A 202 -0.50 -0.42 -5.92
N SER A 203 -0.81 -0.01 -7.15
CA SER A 203 -1.57 1.21 -7.44
C SER A 203 -3.10 1.00 -7.42
N GLY A 204 -3.59 -0.13 -6.90
CA GLY A 204 -5.02 -0.45 -6.76
C GLY A 204 -5.71 0.17 -5.55
#